data_AF-A0A842TCS7-F1
#
_entry.id   AF-A0A842TCS7-F1
#
_cell.length_a   1.000
_cell.length_b   1.000
_cell.length_c   1.000
_cell.angle_alpha   90.00
_cell.angle_beta   90.00
_cell.angle_gamma   90.00
#
_symmetry.space_group_name_H-M   'P 1'
#
loop_
_entity.id
_entity.type
_entity.pdbx_description
1 polymer ?
#
loop_
_entity_poly.entity_id
_entity_poly.type
_entity_poly.pdbx_seq_one_letter_code
_entity_poly.pdbx_strand_id
1 'polypeptide(L)' 'MGLNPISNSVFIFGKTIAEILHLTVKELLSEINRSHLISFFNRIIKEIRKRLEILTNIGVRNRVS' A
#
# COMPACT_ATOMS: atom_id res chain seq x y z
N MET A 1 8.07 -14.79 -3.36
CA MET A 1 9.26 -14.06 -2.86
C MET A 1 9.32 -14.22 -1.35
N GLY A 2 10.47 -14.59 -0.78
CA GLY A 2 10.59 -14.92 0.65
C GLY A 2 11.03 -13.71 1.48
N LEU A 3 10.09 -13.04 2.13
CA LEU A 3 10.42 -12.10 3.20
C LEU A 3 10.94 -12.88 4.42
N ASN A 4 11.82 -12.26 5.22
CA ASN A 4 12.25 -12.87 6.47
C ASN A 4 11.04 -13.02 7.43
N PRO A 5 11.07 -13.97 8.39
CA PRO A 5 9.93 -14.26 9.26
C PRO A 5 9.42 -13.04 10.05
N ILE A 6 10.32 -12.13 10.44
CA ILE A 6 9.96 -10.91 11.18
C ILE A 6 9.14 -9.99 10.28
N SER A 7 9.58 -9.76 9.04
CA SER A 7 8.84 -8.94 8.08
C SER A 7 7.47 -9.50 7.71
N ASN A 8 7.29 -10.83 7.73
CA ASN A 8 5.97 -11.44 7.54
C ASN A 8 5.00 -11.23 8.71
N SER A 9 5.53 -10.94 9.90
CA SER A 9 4.72 -10.67 11.10
C SER A 9 4.28 -9.20 11.24
N VAL A 10 4.77 -8.31 10.37
CA VAL A 10 4.40 -6.89 10.38
C VAL A 10 3.08 -6.69 9.65
N PHE A 11 2.14 -6.04 10.32
CA PHE A 11 0.83 -5.69 9.77
C PHE A 11 0.72 -4.18 9.54
N ILE A 12 0.29 -3.80 8.34
CA ILE A 12 -0.04 -2.43 7.96
C ILE A 12 -1.48 -2.46 7.43
N PHE A 13 -2.36 -1.60 7.95
CA PHE A 13 -3.79 -1.62 7.63
C PHE A 13 -4.46 -2.99 7.91
N GLY A 14 -3.97 -3.72 8.92
CA GLY A 14 -4.45 -5.07 9.25
C GLY A 14 -4.05 -6.17 8.23
N LYS A 15 -3.12 -5.87 7.31
CA LYS A 15 -2.62 -6.80 6.29
C LYS A 15 -1.10 -6.96 6.41
N THR A 16 -0.61 -8.15 6.15
CA THR A 16 0.83 -8.41 5.98
C THR A 16 1.37 -7.70 4.74
N ILE A 17 2.69 -7.53 4.67
CA ILE A 17 3.35 -6.95 3.48
C ILE A 17 3.02 -7.76 2.22
N ALA A 18 3.00 -9.10 2.32
CA ALA A 18 2.66 -9.97 1.20
C ALA A 18 1.24 -9.68 0.68
N GLU A 19 0.26 -9.56 1.57
CA GLU A 19 -1.12 -9.23 1.20
C GLU A 19 -1.23 -7.83 0.57
N ILE A 20 -0.47 -6.85 1.06
CA ILE A 20 -0.44 -5.48 0.50
C ILE A 20 0.10 -5.45 -0.93
N LEU A 21 1.15 -6.23 -1.21
CA LEU A 21 1.74 -6.30 -2.55
C LEU A 21 0.80 -6.91 -3.59
N HIS A 22 -0.15 -7.75 -3.16
CA HIS A 22 -1.17 -8.32 -4.03
C HIS A 22 -2.38 -7.39 -4.28
N LEU A 23 -2.47 -6.25 -3.57
CA LEU A 23 -3.53 -5.28 -3.81
C LEU A 23 -3.33 -4.55 -5.14
N THR A 24 -4.44 -4.24 -5.80
CA THR A 24 -4.42 -3.24 -6.88
C THR A 24 -4.13 -1.86 -6.30
N VAL A 25 -3.62 -0.96 -7.16
CA VAL A 25 -3.39 0.45 -6.83
C VAL A 25 -4.63 1.10 -6.19
N LYS A 26 -5.83 0.77 -6.70
CA LYS A 26 -7.11 1.30 -6.19
C LYS A 26 -7.44 0.78 -4.79
N GLU A 27 -7.23 -0.50 -4.53
CA GLU A 27 -7.48 -1.11 -3.21
C GLU A 27 -6.50 -0.54 -2.18
N LEU A 28 -5.22 -0.42 -2.52
CA LEU A 28 -4.22 0.17 -1.63
C LEU A 28 -4.52 1.64 -1.31
N LEU A 29 -4.96 2.43 -2.29
CA LEU A 29 -5.42 3.81 -2.06
C LEU A 29 -6.61 3.85 -1.10
N SER A 30 -7.54 2.90 -1.21
CA SER A 30 -8.69 2.80 -0.31
C SER A 30 -8.26 2.47 1.13
N GLU A 31 -7.30 1.57 1.32
CA GLU A 31 -6.75 1.25 2.65
C GLU A 31 -6.05 2.46 3.29
N ILE A 32 -5.25 3.18 2.49
CA ILE A 32 -4.57 4.40 2.94
C ILE A 32 -5.58 5.46 3.39
N ASN A 33 -6.64 5.69 2.60
CA ASN A 33 -7.63 6.72 2.90
C ASN A 33 -8.52 6.40 4.11
N ARG A 34 -8.68 5.11 4.44
CA ARG A 34 -9.44 4.66 5.62
C ARG A 34 -8.61 4.65 6.90
N SER A 35 -7.28 4.73 6.79
CA SER A 35 -6.40 4.55 7.92
C SER A 35 -6.25 5.81 8.77
N HIS A 36 -6.43 5.66 10.09
CA HIS A 36 -6.11 6.71 11.06
C HIS A 36 -4.59 6.92 11.25
N LEU A 37 -3.74 6.07 10.66
CA LEU A 37 -2.26 6.17 10.73
C LEU A 37 -1.69 7.36 9.95
N ILE A 38 -2.53 8.09 9.21
CA ILE A 38 -2.14 9.27 8.44
C ILE A 38 -1.40 10.28 9.33
N SER A 39 -1.70 10.41 10.63
CA SER A 39 -1.06 11.41 11.49
C SER A 39 0.44 11.17 11.74
N PHE A 40 0.88 9.92 11.99
CA PHE A 40 2.26 9.61 12.36
C PHE A 40 3.18 9.42 11.14
N PHE A 41 2.67 8.82 10.06
CA PHE A 41 3.43 8.55 8.83
C PHE A 41 3.08 9.50 7.69
N ASN A 42 2.55 10.68 8.03
CA ASN A 42 1.88 11.60 7.10
C ASN A 42 2.71 11.91 5.84
N ARG A 43 4.02 12.12 6.00
CA ARG A 43 4.94 12.40 4.89
C ARG A 43 5.13 11.19 3.96
N ILE A 44 5.27 9.99 4.53
CA ILE A 44 5.50 8.76 3.77
C ILE A 44 4.20 8.35 3.06
N ILE A 45 3.08 8.38 3.77
CA ILE A 45 1.76 8.05 3.22
C ILE A 45 1.38 9.02 2.10
N LYS A 46 1.66 10.32 2.24
CA LYS A 46 1.43 11.31 1.19
C LYS A 46 2.25 11.04 -0.07
N GLU A 47 3.51 10.62 0.08
CA GLU A 47 4.37 10.27 -1.06
C GLU A 47 3.89 8.99 -1.75
N ILE A 48 3.51 7.96 -0.98
CA ILE A 48 2.92 6.72 -1.53
C ILE A 48 1.64 7.05 -2.30
N ARG A 49 0.73 7.83 -1.71
CA ARG A 49 -0.52 8.24 -2.35
C ARG A 49 -0.27 8.97 -3.67
N LYS A 50 0.63 9.96 -3.67
CA LYS A 50 0.98 10.72 -4.88
C LYS A 50 1.46 9.81 -6.01
N ARG A 51 2.29 8.82 -5.71
CA ARG A 51 2.78 7.85 -6.72
C ARG A 51 1.68 6.93 -7.22
N LEU A 52 0.80 6.45 -6.34
CA LEU A 52 -0.35 5.61 -6.70
C LEU A 52 -1.37 6.38 -7.55
N GLU A 53 -1.60 7.66 -7.28
CA GLU A 53 -2.45 8.54 -8.10
C GLU A 53 -1.87 8.72 -9.51
N ILE A 54 -0.56 8.93 -9.64
CA ILE A 54 0.12 9.00 -10.95
C ILE A 54 -0.12 7.70 -11.72
N LEU A 55 0.12 6.53 -11.09
CA LEU A 55 -0.10 5.21 -11.71
C LEU A 55 -1.55 5.00 -12.15
N THR A 56 -2.51 5.50 -11.36
CA THR A 56 -3.93 5.45 -11.72
C THR A 56 -4.24 6.35 -12.92
N ASN A 57 -3.67 7.55 -12.96
CA ASN A 57 -3.91 8.54 -14.01
C ASN A 57 -3.36 8.12 -15.38
N ILE A 58 -2.24 7.36 -15.41
CA ILE A 58 -1.69 6.80 -16.64
C ILE A 58 -2.39 5.49 -17.08
N GLY A 59 -3.43 5.06 -16.35
CA GLY A 59 -4.22 3.88 -16.72
C GLY A 59 -3.53 2.54 -16.43
N VAL A 60 -2.48 2.49 -15.60
CA VAL A 60 -1.84 1.22 -15.21
C VAL A 60 -2.79 0.45 -14.30
N ARG A 61 -3.61 -0.41 -14.91
CA ARG A 61 -4.49 -1.39 -14.25
C ARG A 61 -3.76 -2.73 -14.05
N ASN A 62 -2.51 -2.75 -13.63
CA ASN A 62 -1.81 -4.02 -13.42
C ASN A 62 -1.85 -4.46 -11.96
N ARG A 63 -2.34 -5.68 -11.73
CA ARG A 63 -2.03 -6.46 -10.54
C ARG A 63 -0.53 -6.68 -10.54
N VAL A 64 0.15 -6.31 -9.47
CA VAL A 64 1.53 -6.73 -9.24
C VAL A 64 1.47 -8.26 -9.07
N SER A 65 1.87 -8.97 -10.12
CA SER A 65 1.93 -10.44 -10.15
C SER A 65 3.33 -10.89 -9.77
#